data_AF-A0A9D3S1L7-F1
#
_entry.id   AF-A0A9D3S1L7-F1
#
_cell.length_a   1.000
_cell.length_b   1.000
_cell.length_c   1.000
_cell.angle_alpha   90.00
_cell.angle_beta   90.00
_cell.angle_gamma   90.00
#
_symmetry.space_group_name_H-M   'P 1'
#
loop_
_entity.id
_entity.type
_entity.pdbx_description
1 polymer ?
#
loop_
_entity_poly.entity_id
_entity_poly.type
_entity_poly.pdbx_seq_one_letter_code
_entity_poly.pdbx_strand_id
1 'polypeptide(L)'
;MRRWQIYGDPPHHPLHLPHRAHGPQARGHAGGLGGNNGTTVTAAVLANKLGLSWRTKEGLKKANYFGSLLQASTVSLGTGPEGEVYVPFRDLLPMVHPNDIIFDGWDISSMDLGQGMERAKVLDWALQEQLRPYMAKLKPRPSVYYPEFIAANQKDRADNLVTGTKAEQLDQIRRDIQDFKQKGGVDKVIVLWTANTERFCDIIPGVNDTAKNLLAAIQTGAEVSPSTLFAVASILEGCAYINGAPQNTFVPGAVELAVQKGVFVGGDDFKSGQTKIKSVLVDFLVSAGIKPAAIVSYNHLGNNDGKNLSAPQQFRSKEISKSNVVDDMVQSNPLLYGPGEKPDHCVVIKYVPYVGDSKRAMDEYTSEIMMGGTNTIALHNTCEDSLLASPIILDLVLLTELCQRISFCTESEPTFQTFHSVLSLLSYLLKAPLVPQGAPVVNSFFRQRACIENVLRACLGLPPQGHMQLEHKMQRGGLTSSVGQICVTATTPKSAGVLKNGYHVPVLNGVQHNGFETHR
;
A
#
# COMPACT_ATOMS: atom_id res chain seq x y z
N MET A 1 16.28 -1.06 47.20
CA MET A 1 17.37 -0.51 46.35
C MET A 1 18.31 -1.64 45.92
N ARG A 2 18.06 -2.24 44.76
CA ARG A 2 18.98 -3.07 43.96
C ARG A 2 18.58 -2.87 42.49
N ARG A 3 19.56 -2.71 41.60
CA ARG A 3 19.43 -2.26 40.20
C ARG A 3 18.58 -3.23 39.36
N TRP A 4 17.62 -2.67 38.62
CA TRP A 4 17.00 -3.27 37.44
C TRP A 4 17.45 -2.45 36.23
N GLN A 5 17.93 -3.08 35.16
CA GLN A 5 17.79 -2.54 33.79
C GLN A 5 18.05 -3.65 32.76
N ILE A 6 16.98 -4.41 32.53
CA ILE A 6 16.60 -5.18 31.34
C ILE A 6 17.77 -5.89 30.62
N TYR A 7 18.11 -7.08 31.12
CA TYR A 7 18.40 -8.23 30.28
C TYR A 7 17.16 -9.14 30.32
N GLY A 8 16.58 -9.39 29.16
CA GLY A 8 15.59 -10.41 28.90
C GLY A 8 15.66 -10.66 27.41
N ASP A 9 16.17 -11.82 27.01
CA ASP A 9 16.40 -12.22 25.62
C ASP A 9 15.31 -11.70 24.67
N PRO A 10 15.62 -10.73 23.80
CA PRO A 10 15.07 -10.80 22.46
C PRO A 10 15.89 -11.87 21.71
N PRO A 11 15.31 -12.64 20.77
CA PRO A 11 16.12 -13.41 19.85
C PRO A 11 16.94 -12.40 19.05
N HIS A 12 18.20 -12.21 19.45
CA HIS A 12 19.19 -11.51 18.65
C HIS A 12 19.50 -12.43 17.47
N HIS A 13 18.66 -12.39 16.45
CA HIS A 13 19.00 -12.91 15.14
C HIS A 13 19.67 -11.76 14.36
N PRO A 14 21.01 -11.70 14.24
CA PRO A 14 21.63 -10.91 13.21
C PRO A 14 21.10 -11.38 11.86
N LEU A 15 20.24 -10.56 11.28
CA LEU A 15 19.71 -10.77 9.95
C LEU A 15 20.85 -10.44 8.97
N HIS A 16 21.52 -11.46 8.42
CA HIS A 16 22.41 -11.20 7.30
C HIS A 16 21.55 -10.84 6.09
N LEU A 17 21.89 -9.76 5.38
CA LEU A 17 21.09 -9.22 4.26
C LEU A 17 22.01 -8.88 3.08
N PRO A 18 22.23 -9.78 2.11
CA PRO A 18 22.95 -9.47 0.89
C PRO A 18 22.06 -8.61 -0.02
N HIS A 19 22.52 -7.39 -0.33
CA HIS A 19 21.84 -6.49 -1.24
C HIS A 19 22.54 -6.47 -2.61
N ARG A 20 21.81 -6.75 -3.70
CA ARG A 20 22.30 -6.54 -5.07
C ARG A 20 22.04 -5.09 -5.50
N ALA A 21 23.11 -4.33 -5.73
CA ALA A 21 23.11 -2.88 -5.99
C ALA A 21 22.79 -2.44 -7.44
N HIS A 22 22.26 -3.33 -8.30
CA HIS A 22 21.84 -2.94 -9.65
C HIS A 22 20.38 -2.49 -9.62
N GLY A 23 20.10 -1.23 -9.99
CA GLY A 23 18.74 -0.68 -10.09
C GLY A 23 17.95 -1.42 -11.17
N PRO A 24 16.97 -2.27 -10.81
CA PRO A 24 16.19 -3.01 -11.80
C PRO A 24 15.04 -2.14 -12.31
N GLN A 25 14.46 -2.52 -13.46
CA GLN A 25 13.19 -1.95 -13.92
C GLN A 25 12.03 -2.83 -13.40
N ALA A 26 11.27 -2.33 -12.43
CA ALA A 26 10.01 -2.95 -12.00
C ALA A 26 8.90 -2.50 -12.93
N ARG A 27 8.05 -3.42 -13.40
CA ARG A 27 6.92 -3.08 -14.27
C ARG A 27 5.65 -3.75 -13.78
N GLY A 28 4.64 -2.92 -13.55
CA GLY A 28 3.35 -3.31 -12.98
C GLY A 28 2.34 -3.58 -14.10
N HIS A 29 1.64 -4.70 -13.99
CA HIS A 29 0.65 -5.17 -14.92
C HIS A 29 -0.72 -5.14 -14.21
N ALA A 30 -1.73 -4.46 -14.77
CA ALA A 30 -2.97 -4.21 -14.05
C ALA A 30 -4.17 -4.95 -14.66
N GLY A 31 -4.89 -5.72 -13.86
CA GLY A 31 -6.27 -6.10 -14.16
C GLY A 31 -7.17 -4.88 -13.94
N GLY A 32 -7.96 -4.49 -14.96
CA GLY A 32 -8.79 -3.27 -14.93
C GLY A 32 -8.03 -2.01 -15.33
N LEU A 33 -7.06 -2.12 -16.24
CA LEU A 33 -6.18 -1.02 -16.67
C LEU A 33 -6.98 0.20 -17.17
N GLY A 34 -8.11 -0.03 -17.85
CA GLY A 34 -8.98 1.01 -18.38
C GLY A 34 -9.86 1.70 -17.33
N GLY A 35 -9.87 1.24 -16.07
CA GLY A 35 -10.65 1.81 -14.97
C GLY A 35 -10.16 3.18 -14.48
N ASN A 36 -10.85 3.75 -13.49
CA ASN A 36 -10.48 5.05 -12.91
C ASN A 36 -9.04 5.02 -12.34
N ASN A 37 -8.71 4.02 -11.52
CA ASN A 37 -7.38 3.87 -10.95
C ASN A 37 -6.32 3.57 -12.01
N GLY A 38 -6.58 2.63 -12.93
CA GLY A 38 -5.61 2.22 -13.96
C GLY A 38 -5.23 3.36 -14.91
N THR A 39 -6.22 4.15 -15.35
CA THR A 39 -5.98 5.35 -16.16
C THR A 39 -5.25 6.44 -15.36
N THR A 40 -5.63 6.66 -14.11
CA THR A 40 -5.03 7.70 -13.25
C THR A 40 -3.57 7.39 -12.89
N VAL A 41 -3.23 6.15 -12.51
CA VAL A 41 -1.85 5.78 -12.17
C VAL A 41 -0.94 5.86 -13.39
N THR A 42 -1.42 5.44 -14.56
CA THR A 42 -0.68 5.53 -15.83
C THR A 42 -0.44 6.98 -16.21
N ALA A 43 -1.47 7.83 -16.14
CA ALA A 43 -1.38 9.26 -16.38
C ALA A 43 -0.41 9.95 -15.41
N ALA A 44 -0.46 9.62 -14.12
CA ALA A 44 0.42 10.18 -13.10
C ALA A 44 1.89 9.86 -13.40
N VAL A 45 2.19 8.63 -13.80
CA VAL A 45 3.55 8.24 -14.19
C VAL A 45 4.02 8.97 -15.44
N LEU A 46 3.19 9.04 -16.49
CA LEU A 46 3.54 9.78 -17.71
C LEU A 46 3.73 11.27 -17.45
N ALA A 47 2.86 11.90 -16.66
CA ALA A 47 2.96 13.32 -16.35
C ALA A 47 4.25 13.65 -15.59
N ASN A 48 4.64 12.82 -14.61
CA ASN A 48 5.89 12.98 -13.87
C ASN A 48 7.11 12.72 -14.76
N LYS A 49 7.07 11.68 -15.59
CA LYS A 49 8.15 11.33 -16.52
C LYS A 49 8.41 12.42 -17.57
N LEU A 50 7.35 13.04 -18.07
CA LEU A 50 7.42 14.14 -19.03
C LEU A 50 7.67 15.51 -18.38
N GLY A 51 7.70 15.59 -17.04
CA GLY A 51 7.90 16.83 -16.30
C GLY A 51 6.77 17.85 -16.49
N LEU A 52 5.54 17.39 -16.69
CA LEU A 52 4.41 18.24 -17.07
C LEU A 52 4.01 19.21 -15.95
N SER A 53 3.49 20.34 -16.40
CA SER A 53 2.79 21.33 -15.57
C SER A 53 1.53 21.80 -16.29
N TRP A 54 0.51 22.18 -15.53
CA TRP A 54 -0.77 22.62 -16.09
C TRP A 54 -1.34 23.74 -15.23
N ARG A 55 -2.10 24.64 -15.86
CA ARG A 55 -2.81 25.71 -15.14
C ARG A 55 -4.12 25.17 -14.59
N THR A 56 -4.40 25.48 -13.35
CA THR A 56 -5.72 25.38 -12.72
C THR A 56 -6.21 26.78 -12.37
N LYS A 57 -7.45 26.88 -11.86
CA LYS A 57 -7.99 28.15 -11.35
C LYS A 57 -7.18 28.73 -10.18
N GLU A 58 -6.39 27.89 -9.49
CA GLU A 58 -5.47 28.27 -8.40
C GLU A 58 -4.02 28.52 -8.85
N GLY A 59 -3.75 28.51 -10.16
CA GLY A 59 -2.42 28.77 -10.72
C GLY A 59 -1.75 27.53 -11.32
N LEU A 60 -0.44 27.61 -11.50
CA LEU A 60 0.34 26.53 -12.14
C LEU A 60 0.55 25.38 -11.15
N LYS A 61 0.20 24.15 -11.56
CA LYS A 61 0.49 22.90 -10.85
C LYS A 61 1.58 22.13 -11.61
N LYS A 62 2.38 21.34 -10.88
CA LYS A 62 3.41 20.46 -11.42
C LYS A 62 3.11 19.02 -11.02
N ALA A 63 3.38 18.08 -11.94
CA ALA A 63 3.28 16.66 -11.65
C ALA A 63 4.15 16.27 -10.43
N ASN A 64 3.60 15.43 -9.57
CA ASN A 64 4.25 14.90 -8.37
C ASN A 64 3.65 13.53 -8.01
N TYR A 65 4.16 12.92 -6.94
CA TYR A 65 3.68 11.64 -6.38
C TYR A 65 3.15 11.80 -4.94
N PHE A 66 2.48 12.92 -4.63
CA PHE A 66 1.88 13.09 -3.31
C PHE A 66 0.88 11.98 -3.00
N GLY A 67 0.82 11.57 -1.72
CA GLY A 67 0.03 10.43 -1.26
C GLY A 67 0.77 9.09 -1.27
N SER A 68 1.91 8.97 -1.98
CA SER A 68 2.77 7.79 -1.91
C SER A 68 3.65 7.85 -0.66
N LEU A 69 3.63 6.76 0.13
CA LEU A 69 4.53 6.57 1.26
C LEU A 69 5.99 6.60 0.80
N LEU A 70 6.33 5.86 -0.25
CA LEU A 70 7.72 5.71 -0.66
C LEU A 70 8.28 6.97 -1.32
N GLN A 71 7.45 7.72 -2.05
CA GLN A 71 7.90 8.86 -2.85
C GLN A 71 7.73 10.23 -2.17
N ALA A 72 6.80 10.35 -1.22
CA ALA A 72 6.42 11.63 -0.62
C ALA A 72 6.43 11.63 0.92
N SER A 73 7.01 10.62 1.56
CA SER A 73 7.23 10.61 3.02
C SER A 73 8.70 10.51 3.39
N THR A 74 9.00 10.75 4.67
CA THR A 74 10.34 10.67 5.24
C THR A 74 10.39 9.68 6.40
N VAL A 75 11.59 9.23 6.74
CA VAL A 75 11.89 8.38 7.89
C VAL A 75 13.00 9.02 8.72
N SER A 76 12.87 8.96 10.04
CA SER A 76 13.92 9.42 10.95
C SER A 76 15.08 8.42 10.97
N LEU A 77 16.27 8.85 10.55
CA LEU A 77 17.49 8.04 10.66
C LEU A 77 17.96 7.95 12.11
N GLY A 78 17.79 9.04 12.86
CA GLY A 78 18.22 9.19 14.25
C GLY A 78 18.48 10.67 14.57
N THR A 79 19.18 10.91 15.67
CA THR A 79 19.53 12.27 16.13
C THR A 79 20.97 12.61 15.74
N GLY A 80 21.16 13.72 15.03
CA GLY A 80 22.46 14.33 14.76
C GLY A 80 22.73 15.53 15.69
N PRO A 81 23.85 16.26 15.49
CA PRO A 81 24.21 17.41 16.32
C PRO A 81 23.16 18.55 16.34
N GLU A 82 22.39 18.69 15.27
CA GLU A 82 21.37 19.73 15.10
C GLU A 82 19.93 19.23 15.35
N GLY A 83 19.76 17.98 15.81
CA GLY A 83 18.46 17.37 16.08
C GLY A 83 18.17 16.15 15.20
N GLU A 84 16.89 15.79 15.10
CA GLU A 84 16.48 14.61 14.33
C GLU A 84 16.74 14.79 12.82
N VAL A 85 17.36 13.78 12.23
CA VAL A 85 17.69 13.74 10.80
C VAL A 85 16.66 12.86 10.08
N TYR A 86 15.90 13.48 9.19
CA TYR A 86 14.93 12.80 8.33
C TYR A 86 15.47 12.66 6.91
N VAL A 87 15.27 11.50 6.30
CA VAL A 87 15.56 11.26 4.88
C VAL A 87 14.30 10.83 4.14
N PRO A 88 14.20 11.08 2.83
CA PRO A 88 13.13 10.52 2.01
C PRO A 88 13.07 9.00 2.14
N PHE A 89 11.86 8.44 2.22
CA PHE A 89 11.67 7.00 2.44
C PHE A 89 12.36 6.15 1.37
N ARG A 90 12.25 6.56 0.10
CA ARG A 90 12.92 5.95 -1.05
C ARG A 90 14.45 5.97 -1.01
N ASP A 91 15.06 6.82 -0.19
CA ASP A 91 16.52 6.94 -0.10
C ASP A 91 17.12 5.95 0.92
N LEU A 92 16.27 5.22 1.68
CA LEU A 92 16.74 4.20 2.61
C LEU A 92 17.39 3.02 1.90
N LEU A 93 16.85 2.57 0.77
CA LEU A 93 17.41 1.48 -0.04
C LEU A 93 17.19 1.79 -1.52
N PRO A 94 18.03 1.25 -2.42
CA PRO A 94 17.79 1.33 -3.86
C PRO A 94 16.42 0.75 -4.24
N MET A 95 15.52 1.62 -4.68
CA MET A 95 14.16 1.29 -5.14
C MET A 95 13.99 1.69 -6.60
N VAL A 96 13.08 1.01 -7.29
CA VAL A 96 12.66 1.44 -8.63
C VAL A 96 11.97 2.80 -8.53
N HIS A 97 12.29 3.69 -9.47
CA HIS A 97 11.58 4.96 -9.54
C HIS A 97 10.25 4.76 -10.31
N PRO A 98 9.12 5.35 -9.87
CA PRO A 98 7.84 5.18 -10.56
C PRO A 98 7.85 5.53 -12.06
N ASN A 99 8.70 6.47 -12.50
CA ASN A 99 8.89 6.83 -13.91
C ASN A 99 9.42 5.68 -14.80
N ASP A 100 10.01 4.65 -14.19
CA ASP A 100 10.57 3.48 -14.87
C ASP A 100 9.58 2.32 -14.97
N ILE A 101 8.40 2.46 -14.35
CA ILE A 101 7.30 1.52 -14.50
C ILE A 101 6.72 1.64 -15.90
N ILE A 102 6.50 0.49 -16.53
CA ILE A 102 5.78 0.35 -17.80
C ILE A 102 4.51 -0.43 -17.52
N PHE A 103 3.41 0.13 -17.99
CA PHE A 103 2.07 -0.40 -17.81
C PHE A 103 1.65 -1.19 -19.04
N ASP A 104 1.08 -2.36 -18.76
CA ASP A 104 0.26 -3.17 -19.65
C ASP A 104 -0.84 -3.80 -18.77
N GLY A 105 -1.86 -4.37 -19.37
CA GLY A 105 -3.00 -4.85 -18.59
C GLY A 105 -4.20 -5.21 -19.41
N TRP A 106 -5.21 -5.69 -18.70
CA TRP A 106 -6.46 -6.14 -19.27
C TRP A 106 -7.61 -5.25 -18.82
N ASP A 107 -8.63 -5.11 -19.65
CA ASP A 107 -9.91 -4.54 -19.25
C ASP A 107 -11.01 -5.21 -20.08
N ILE A 108 -12.17 -5.41 -19.46
CA ILE A 108 -13.36 -5.92 -20.18
C ILE A 108 -13.89 -4.89 -21.19
N SER A 109 -13.44 -3.63 -21.09
CA SER A 109 -13.72 -2.57 -22.05
C SER A 109 -12.57 -2.35 -23.04
N SER A 110 -12.90 -2.11 -24.30
CA SER A 110 -11.96 -1.87 -25.40
C SER A 110 -11.43 -0.43 -25.48
N MET A 111 -11.93 0.48 -24.63
CA MET A 111 -11.54 1.88 -24.59
C MET A 111 -10.02 2.03 -24.36
N ASP A 112 -9.38 2.87 -25.17
CA ASP A 112 -8.00 3.28 -24.89
C ASP A 112 -7.92 4.12 -23.61
N LEU A 113 -6.72 4.26 -23.04
CA LEU A 113 -6.56 4.99 -21.79
C LEU A 113 -6.80 6.50 -21.92
N GLY A 114 -6.76 7.06 -23.14
CA GLY A 114 -7.14 8.44 -23.41
C GLY A 114 -8.64 8.64 -23.20
N GLN A 115 -9.46 7.77 -23.76
CA GLN A 115 -10.92 7.73 -23.56
C GLN A 115 -11.28 7.34 -22.12
N GLY A 116 -10.57 6.36 -21.55
CA GLY A 116 -10.75 5.94 -20.17
C GLY A 116 -10.49 7.07 -19.17
N MET A 117 -9.45 7.88 -19.40
CA MET A 117 -9.13 9.07 -18.60
C MET A 117 -10.25 10.13 -18.64
N GLU A 118 -10.85 10.40 -19.81
CA GLU A 118 -12.00 11.31 -19.91
C GLU A 118 -13.21 10.76 -19.15
N ARG A 119 -13.51 9.47 -19.33
CA ARG A 119 -14.62 8.78 -18.67
C ARG A 119 -14.47 8.82 -17.14
N ALA A 120 -13.24 8.67 -16.64
CA ALA A 120 -12.95 8.64 -15.21
C ALA A 120 -13.19 10.00 -14.53
N LYS A 121 -13.02 11.13 -15.26
CA LYS A 121 -13.22 12.50 -14.75
C LYS A 121 -12.43 12.80 -13.47
N VAL A 122 -11.20 12.29 -13.38
CA VAL A 122 -10.32 12.45 -12.21
C VAL A 122 -9.39 13.64 -12.36
N LEU A 123 -8.69 13.73 -13.50
CA LEU A 123 -7.64 14.72 -13.73
C LEU A 123 -8.20 16.02 -14.31
N ASP A 124 -7.53 17.14 -14.02
CA ASP A 124 -7.84 18.43 -14.64
C ASP A 124 -7.80 18.34 -16.17
N TRP A 125 -8.75 19.00 -16.84
CA TRP A 125 -8.86 18.95 -18.30
C TRP A 125 -7.57 19.36 -19.03
N ALA A 126 -6.92 20.43 -18.58
CA ALA A 126 -5.66 20.92 -19.16
C ALA A 126 -4.51 19.89 -19.08
N LEU A 127 -4.53 19.01 -18.06
CA LEU A 127 -3.60 17.89 -17.98
C LEU A 127 -4.02 16.75 -18.90
N GLN A 128 -5.32 16.45 -18.98
CA GLN A 128 -5.86 15.44 -19.90
C GLN A 128 -5.49 15.74 -21.35
N GLU A 129 -5.60 16.99 -21.80
CA GLU A 129 -5.22 17.40 -23.16
C GLU A 129 -3.75 17.13 -23.46
N GLN A 130 -2.86 17.46 -22.52
CA GLN A 130 -1.42 17.20 -22.67
C GLN A 130 -1.10 15.69 -22.71
N LEU A 131 -1.84 14.88 -21.97
CA LEU A 131 -1.62 13.44 -21.88
C LEU A 131 -2.31 12.63 -22.99
N ARG A 132 -3.34 13.17 -23.64
CA ARG A 132 -4.12 12.48 -24.68
C ARG A 132 -3.24 11.82 -25.76
N PRO A 133 -2.21 12.47 -26.34
CA PRO A 133 -1.39 11.87 -27.40
C PRO A 133 -0.58 10.65 -26.95
N TYR A 134 -0.37 10.49 -25.65
CA TYR A 134 0.35 9.36 -25.06
C TYR A 134 -0.63 8.28 -24.59
N MET A 135 -1.67 8.68 -23.86
CA MET A 135 -2.66 7.77 -23.27
C MET A 135 -3.49 7.03 -24.33
N ALA A 136 -3.84 7.69 -25.45
CA ALA A 136 -4.62 7.07 -26.53
C ALA A 136 -3.87 5.93 -27.27
N LYS A 137 -2.54 5.85 -27.11
CA LYS A 137 -1.72 4.76 -27.68
C LYS A 137 -1.75 3.49 -26.83
N LEU A 138 -2.24 3.58 -25.59
CA LEU A 138 -2.29 2.48 -24.65
C LEU A 138 -3.70 1.89 -24.66
N LYS A 139 -3.82 0.66 -25.16
CA LYS A 139 -5.09 -0.09 -25.21
C LYS A 139 -5.01 -1.32 -24.31
N PRO A 140 -6.01 -1.53 -23.42
CA PRO A 140 -6.07 -2.75 -22.63
C PRO A 140 -6.23 -4.00 -23.51
N ARG A 141 -5.58 -5.08 -23.10
CA ARG A 141 -5.80 -6.42 -23.65
C ARG A 141 -7.21 -6.94 -23.31
N PRO A 142 -7.78 -7.85 -24.12
CA PRO A 142 -9.05 -8.49 -23.80
C PRO A 142 -8.99 -9.22 -22.45
N SER A 143 -10.01 -9.08 -21.60
CA SER A 143 -10.03 -9.67 -20.25
C SER A 143 -11.00 -10.84 -20.13
N VAL A 144 -10.85 -11.63 -19.07
CA VAL A 144 -11.86 -12.61 -18.66
C VAL A 144 -13.05 -11.90 -18.02
N TYR A 145 -14.27 -12.33 -18.37
CA TYR A 145 -15.52 -11.79 -17.84
C TYR A 145 -16.49 -12.93 -17.53
N TYR A 146 -16.81 -13.07 -16.25
CA TYR A 146 -17.87 -13.96 -15.76
C TYR A 146 -18.97 -13.08 -15.15
N PRO A 147 -20.12 -12.91 -15.82
CA PRO A 147 -21.18 -11.98 -15.41
C PRO A 147 -21.66 -12.15 -13.96
N GLU A 148 -21.63 -13.37 -13.44
CA GLU A 148 -22.07 -13.75 -12.11
C GLU A 148 -21.13 -13.29 -10.97
N PHE A 149 -19.91 -12.84 -11.29
CA PHE A 149 -18.96 -12.40 -10.28
C PHE A 149 -19.03 -10.89 -10.00
N ILE A 150 -19.49 -10.07 -10.95
CA ILE A 150 -19.61 -8.61 -10.80
C ILE A 150 -21.06 -8.15 -10.93
N ALA A 151 -21.31 -6.86 -10.73
CA ALA A 151 -22.67 -6.35 -10.83
C ALA A 151 -23.20 -6.47 -12.28
N ALA A 152 -24.45 -6.92 -12.45
CA ALA A 152 -25.08 -7.07 -13.77
C ALA A 152 -25.09 -5.76 -14.61
N ASN A 153 -25.02 -4.60 -13.93
CA ASN A 153 -24.93 -3.29 -14.55
C ASN A 153 -23.58 -2.96 -15.24
N GLN A 154 -22.65 -3.92 -15.23
CA GLN A 154 -21.37 -3.87 -15.96
C GLN A 154 -21.45 -4.52 -17.35
N LYS A 155 -22.57 -5.21 -17.68
CA LYS A 155 -22.74 -5.92 -18.96
C LYS A 155 -22.44 -5.05 -20.18
N ASP A 156 -22.95 -3.83 -20.22
CA ASP A 156 -22.79 -2.93 -21.38
C ASP A 156 -21.36 -2.39 -21.54
N ARG A 157 -20.50 -2.55 -20.53
CA ARG A 157 -19.08 -2.17 -20.56
C ARG A 157 -18.21 -3.30 -21.15
N ALA A 158 -18.71 -4.53 -21.19
CA ALA A 158 -17.95 -5.73 -21.52
C ALA A 158 -17.95 -6.00 -23.04
N ASP A 159 -16.98 -5.43 -23.77
CA ASP A 159 -16.81 -5.56 -25.22
C ASP A 159 -15.42 -6.08 -25.65
N ASN A 160 -14.51 -6.32 -24.70
CA ASN A 160 -13.11 -6.70 -24.94
C ASN A 160 -12.76 -7.97 -24.15
N LEU A 161 -13.17 -9.13 -24.65
CA LEU A 161 -13.23 -10.36 -23.85
C LEU A 161 -12.35 -11.49 -24.42
N VAL A 162 -11.74 -12.26 -23.52
CA VAL A 162 -11.15 -13.57 -23.85
C VAL A 162 -12.26 -14.63 -23.82
N THR A 163 -12.46 -15.32 -24.93
CA THR A 163 -13.43 -16.42 -25.06
C THR A 163 -12.79 -17.78 -24.76
N GLY A 164 -13.61 -18.78 -24.46
CA GLY A 164 -13.18 -20.16 -24.24
C GLY A 164 -13.50 -20.66 -22.83
N THR A 165 -13.03 -21.86 -22.53
CA THR A 165 -13.06 -22.47 -21.19
C THR A 165 -12.14 -21.72 -20.22
N LYS A 166 -12.34 -21.91 -18.91
CA LYS A 166 -11.47 -21.32 -17.88
C LYS A 166 -10.00 -21.73 -18.07
N ALA A 167 -9.74 -22.95 -18.54
CA ALA A 167 -8.40 -23.43 -18.86
C ALA A 167 -7.77 -22.67 -20.04
N GLU A 168 -8.50 -22.48 -21.13
CA GLU A 168 -8.02 -21.70 -22.29
C GLU A 168 -7.79 -20.23 -21.93
N GLN A 169 -8.66 -19.67 -21.09
CA GLN A 169 -8.51 -18.31 -20.56
C GLN A 169 -7.29 -18.18 -19.65
N LEU A 170 -7.02 -19.18 -18.79
CA LEU A 170 -5.80 -19.23 -17.98
C LEU A 170 -4.56 -19.20 -18.88
N ASP A 171 -4.52 -20.06 -19.89
CA ASP A 171 -3.39 -20.13 -20.82
C ASP A 171 -3.22 -18.85 -21.63
N GLN A 172 -4.31 -18.17 -21.99
CA GLN A 172 -4.24 -16.86 -22.63
C GLN A 172 -3.60 -15.80 -21.72
N ILE A 173 -4.01 -15.71 -20.45
CA ILE A 173 -3.42 -14.76 -19.49
C ILE A 173 -1.91 -15.04 -19.32
N ARG A 174 -1.53 -16.32 -19.23
CA ARG A 174 -0.11 -16.72 -19.14
C ARG A 174 0.68 -16.30 -20.38
N ARG A 175 0.14 -16.52 -21.58
CA ARG A 175 0.74 -16.04 -22.84
C ARG A 175 0.88 -14.53 -22.87
N ASP A 176 -0.11 -13.78 -22.39
CA ASP A 176 -0.05 -12.32 -22.32
C ASP A 176 1.06 -11.83 -21.39
N ILE A 177 1.24 -12.48 -20.22
CA ILE A 177 2.35 -12.19 -19.29
C ILE A 177 3.70 -12.45 -19.97
N GLN A 178 3.84 -13.58 -20.66
CA GLN A 178 5.06 -13.94 -21.40
C GLN A 178 5.36 -12.97 -22.54
N ASP A 179 4.35 -12.62 -23.34
CA ASP A 179 4.43 -11.65 -24.43
C ASP A 179 4.87 -10.28 -23.93
N PHE A 180 4.26 -9.80 -22.83
CA PHE A 180 4.65 -8.55 -22.20
C PHE A 180 6.09 -8.59 -21.70
N LYS A 181 6.51 -9.69 -21.07
CA LYS A 181 7.87 -9.86 -20.58
C LYS A 181 8.90 -9.81 -21.72
N GLN A 182 8.62 -10.49 -22.82
CA GLN A 182 9.49 -10.55 -24.00
C GLN A 182 9.55 -9.20 -24.73
N LYS A 183 8.40 -8.60 -25.08
CA LYS A 183 8.35 -7.32 -25.82
C LYS A 183 8.83 -6.14 -24.99
N GLY A 184 8.57 -6.17 -23.69
CA GLY A 184 8.94 -5.10 -22.77
C GLY A 184 10.43 -5.10 -22.40
N GLY A 185 11.14 -6.22 -22.57
CA GLY A 185 12.54 -6.38 -22.14
C GLY A 185 12.71 -6.22 -20.63
N VAL A 186 11.84 -6.87 -19.85
CA VAL A 186 11.69 -6.62 -18.41
C VAL A 186 12.19 -7.78 -17.57
N ASP A 187 12.84 -7.48 -16.45
CA ASP A 187 13.34 -8.51 -15.53
C ASP A 187 12.23 -9.06 -14.64
N LYS A 188 11.35 -8.17 -14.16
CA LYS A 188 10.28 -8.47 -13.20
C LYS A 188 8.93 -7.97 -13.67
N VAL A 189 7.91 -8.80 -13.45
CA VAL A 189 6.50 -8.47 -13.68
C VAL A 189 5.76 -8.66 -12.36
N ILE A 190 4.97 -7.66 -12.00
CA ILE A 190 4.05 -7.70 -10.85
C ILE A 190 2.65 -7.48 -11.40
N VAL A 191 1.75 -8.42 -11.16
CA VAL A 191 0.34 -8.33 -11.56
C VAL A 191 -0.46 -7.77 -10.39
N LEU A 192 -1.35 -6.81 -10.64
CA LEU A 192 -2.16 -6.15 -9.64
C LEU A 192 -3.61 -6.00 -10.10
N TRP A 193 -4.55 -6.46 -9.29
CA TRP A 193 -5.97 -6.33 -9.55
C TRP A 193 -6.49 -4.97 -9.08
N THR A 194 -6.95 -4.15 -10.02
CA THR A 194 -7.68 -2.90 -9.76
C THR A 194 -8.98 -2.82 -10.58
N ALA A 195 -9.52 -3.98 -10.98
CA ALA A 195 -10.79 -4.08 -11.69
C ALA A 195 -11.97 -3.98 -10.71
N ASN A 196 -13.18 -4.23 -11.22
CA ASN A 196 -14.39 -4.27 -10.44
C ASN A 196 -14.27 -5.19 -9.21
N THR A 197 -14.89 -4.79 -8.11
CA THR A 197 -15.07 -5.67 -6.94
C THR A 197 -15.94 -6.86 -7.35
N GLU A 198 -15.44 -8.07 -7.16
CA GLU A 198 -16.20 -9.29 -7.35
C GLU A 198 -16.98 -9.64 -6.07
N ARG A 199 -17.99 -10.50 -6.17
CA ARG A 199 -18.54 -11.21 -5.00
C ARG A 199 -17.48 -12.18 -4.46
N PHE A 200 -17.71 -12.69 -3.25
CA PHE A 200 -16.88 -13.79 -2.74
C PHE A 200 -17.14 -15.08 -3.50
N CYS A 201 -16.07 -15.86 -3.72
CA CYS A 201 -16.14 -17.27 -4.04
C CYS A 201 -16.50 -18.08 -2.79
N ASP A 202 -17.28 -19.13 -2.95
CA ASP A 202 -17.45 -20.12 -1.90
C ASP A 202 -16.16 -20.94 -1.72
N ILE A 203 -15.80 -21.23 -0.48
CA ILE A 203 -14.68 -22.13 -0.17
C ILE A 203 -15.24 -23.55 -0.04
N ILE A 204 -14.94 -24.40 -1.03
CA ILE A 204 -15.56 -25.72 -1.18
C ILE A 204 -14.46 -26.79 -1.09
N PRO A 205 -14.53 -27.71 -0.09
CA PRO A 205 -13.62 -28.85 0.00
C PRO A 205 -13.62 -29.69 -1.29
N GLY A 206 -12.43 -30.07 -1.77
CA GLY A 206 -12.26 -30.77 -3.04
C GLY A 206 -12.29 -29.89 -4.29
N VAL A 207 -12.52 -28.58 -4.17
CA VAL A 207 -12.59 -27.65 -5.31
C VAL A 207 -11.50 -26.58 -5.25
N ASN A 208 -11.45 -25.77 -4.20
CA ASN A 208 -10.52 -24.63 -4.12
C ASN A 208 -9.79 -24.55 -2.75
N ASP A 209 -9.82 -25.66 -2.02
CA ASP A 209 -9.20 -25.87 -0.71
C ASP A 209 -7.70 -26.22 -0.80
N THR A 210 -7.24 -26.79 -1.92
CA THR A 210 -5.83 -27.12 -2.16
C THR A 210 -5.36 -26.66 -3.54
N ALA A 211 -4.05 -26.49 -3.72
CA ALA A 211 -3.46 -26.09 -5.00
C ALA A 211 -3.83 -27.07 -6.12
N LYS A 212 -3.78 -28.37 -5.83
CA LYS A 212 -4.15 -29.43 -6.78
C LYS A 212 -5.63 -29.34 -7.17
N ASN A 213 -6.51 -29.17 -6.18
CA ASN A 213 -7.95 -29.10 -6.42
C ASN A 213 -8.30 -27.85 -7.22
N LEU A 214 -7.71 -26.69 -6.88
CA LEU A 214 -7.94 -25.44 -7.60
C LEU A 214 -7.54 -25.54 -9.08
N LEU A 215 -6.39 -26.15 -9.37
CA LEU A 215 -5.96 -26.38 -10.76
C LEU A 215 -6.93 -27.33 -11.49
N ALA A 216 -7.43 -28.37 -10.84
CA ALA A 216 -8.44 -29.26 -11.41
C ALA A 216 -9.79 -28.54 -11.62
N ALA A 217 -10.20 -27.67 -10.70
CA ALA A 217 -11.41 -26.86 -10.78
C ALA A 217 -11.40 -25.91 -11.98
N ILE A 218 -10.24 -25.37 -12.33
CA ILE A 218 -10.06 -24.57 -13.55
C ILE A 218 -10.31 -25.43 -14.81
N GLN A 219 -9.84 -26.68 -14.83
CA GLN A 219 -10.05 -27.58 -15.97
C GLN A 219 -11.53 -27.98 -16.13
N THR A 220 -12.24 -28.20 -15.02
CA THR A 220 -13.65 -28.62 -15.06
C THR A 220 -14.65 -27.46 -15.13
N GLY A 221 -14.19 -26.22 -14.93
CA GLY A 221 -15.03 -25.04 -14.96
C GLY A 221 -15.82 -24.77 -13.67
N ALA A 222 -15.42 -25.34 -12.53
CA ALA A 222 -16.05 -25.16 -11.21
C ALA A 222 -15.87 -23.72 -10.64
N GLU A 223 -16.24 -23.49 -9.37
CA GLU A 223 -16.23 -22.17 -8.69
C GLU A 223 -14.81 -21.53 -8.65
N VAL A 224 -14.48 -20.76 -9.69
CA VAL A 224 -13.23 -20.02 -9.84
C VAL A 224 -13.55 -18.67 -10.45
N SER A 225 -13.31 -17.59 -9.71
CA SER A 225 -13.51 -16.22 -10.20
C SER A 225 -12.46 -15.80 -11.23
N PRO A 226 -12.72 -14.75 -12.03
CA PRO A 226 -11.70 -14.15 -12.89
C PRO A 226 -10.46 -13.74 -12.09
N SER A 227 -10.60 -13.07 -10.94
CA SER A 227 -9.45 -12.68 -10.12
C SER A 227 -8.60 -13.87 -9.65
N THR A 228 -9.21 -14.99 -9.28
CA THR A 228 -8.48 -16.22 -8.93
C THR A 228 -7.75 -16.79 -10.14
N LEU A 229 -8.34 -16.71 -11.32
CA LEU A 229 -7.71 -17.14 -12.56
C LEU A 229 -6.45 -16.31 -12.88
N PHE A 230 -6.52 -14.98 -12.72
CA PHE A 230 -5.35 -14.10 -12.87
C PHE A 230 -4.28 -14.36 -11.80
N ALA A 231 -4.67 -14.63 -10.56
CA ALA A 231 -3.74 -14.99 -9.49
C ALA A 231 -2.99 -16.29 -9.83
N VAL A 232 -3.71 -17.34 -10.25
CA VAL A 232 -3.12 -18.62 -10.66
C VAL A 232 -2.20 -18.45 -11.87
N ALA A 233 -2.62 -17.70 -12.90
CA ALA A 233 -1.77 -17.42 -14.07
C ALA A 233 -0.46 -16.74 -13.65
N SER A 234 -0.54 -15.72 -12.79
CA SER A 234 0.61 -14.97 -12.32
C SER A 234 1.58 -15.85 -11.53
N ILE A 235 1.05 -16.67 -10.61
CA ILE A 235 1.84 -17.62 -9.82
C ILE A 235 2.54 -18.65 -10.71
N LEU A 236 1.85 -19.19 -11.72
CA LEU A 236 2.43 -20.15 -12.66
C LEU A 236 3.54 -19.54 -13.53
N GLU A 237 3.48 -18.24 -13.81
CA GLU A 237 4.51 -17.48 -14.53
C GLU A 237 5.59 -16.88 -13.62
N GLY A 238 5.59 -17.20 -12.32
CA GLY A 238 6.58 -16.68 -11.36
C GLY A 238 6.43 -15.17 -11.08
N CYS A 239 5.28 -14.59 -11.38
CA CYS A 239 4.99 -13.16 -11.24
C CYS A 239 4.19 -12.92 -9.96
N ALA A 240 4.60 -11.93 -9.16
CA ALA A 240 3.88 -11.60 -7.94
C ALA A 240 2.46 -11.11 -8.27
N TYR A 241 1.48 -11.41 -7.43
CA TYR A 241 0.08 -11.00 -7.63
C TYR A 241 -0.46 -10.22 -6.43
N ILE A 242 -1.01 -9.03 -6.67
CA ILE A 242 -1.56 -8.15 -5.65
C ILE A 242 -3.05 -7.94 -5.87
N ASN A 243 -3.89 -8.25 -4.88
CA ASN A 243 -5.31 -7.99 -4.94
C ASN A 243 -5.64 -6.63 -4.31
N GLY A 244 -5.99 -5.65 -5.16
CA GLY A 244 -6.40 -4.31 -4.74
C GLY A 244 -7.88 -4.15 -4.42
N ALA A 245 -8.67 -5.23 -4.52
CA ALA A 245 -10.11 -5.24 -4.30
C ALA A 245 -10.48 -6.20 -3.14
N PRO A 246 -11.72 -6.18 -2.62
CA PRO A 246 -12.04 -6.87 -1.36
C PRO A 246 -12.47 -8.32 -1.51
N GLN A 247 -12.65 -8.85 -2.72
CA GLN A 247 -13.04 -10.25 -2.89
C GLN A 247 -11.95 -11.22 -2.40
N ASN A 248 -12.35 -12.42 -2.00
CA ASN A 248 -11.46 -13.47 -1.49
C ASN A 248 -10.71 -14.24 -2.61
N THR A 249 -10.00 -13.51 -3.48
CA THR A 249 -9.18 -14.09 -4.57
C THR A 249 -8.22 -15.17 -4.06
N PHE A 250 -7.64 -14.96 -2.87
CA PHE A 250 -6.70 -15.88 -2.25
C PHE A 250 -7.41 -16.99 -1.47
N VAL A 251 -8.20 -17.81 -2.19
CA VAL A 251 -8.72 -19.08 -1.66
C VAL A 251 -7.56 -19.98 -1.19
N PRO A 252 -7.78 -20.93 -0.26
CA PRO A 252 -6.70 -21.74 0.31
C PRO A 252 -5.79 -22.40 -0.73
N GLY A 253 -6.37 -22.92 -1.82
CA GLY A 253 -5.59 -23.50 -2.91
C GLY A 253 -4.71 -22.50 -3.67
N ALA A 254 -5.11 -21.23 -3.77
CA ALA A 254 -4.28 -20.19 -4.39
C ALA A 254 -3.10 -19.79 -3.50
N VAL A 255 -3.33 -19.71 -2.18
CA VAL A 255 -2.27 -19.47 -1.19
C VAL A 255 -1.27 -20.64 -1.19
N GLU A 256 -1.76 -21.88 -1.15
CA GLU A 256 -0.91 -23.06 -1.20
C GLU A 256 -0.08 -23.09 -2.50
N LEU A 257 -0.67 -22.77 -3.64
CA LEU A 257 0.05 -22.71 -4.92
C LEU A 257 1.16 -21.64 -4.90
N ALA A 258 0.88 -20.46 -4.33
CA ALA A 258 1.88 -19.39 -4.19
C ALA A 258 3.04 -19.79 -3.28
N VAL A 259 2.77 -20.54 -2.19
CA VAL A 259 3.79 -21.10 -1.30
C VAL A 259 4.63 -22.15 -2.04
N GLN A 260 3.99 -23.11 -2.72
CA GLN A 260 4.68 -24.15 -3.49
C GLN A 260 5.59 -23.59 -4.59
N LYS A 261 5.22 -22.45 -5.20
CA LYS A 261 5.99 -21.79 -6.26
C LYS A 261 6.97 -20.73 -5.76
N GLY A 262 6.94 -20.39 -4.47
CA GLY A 262 7.76 -19.31 -3.90
C GLY A 262 7.45 -17.93 -4.50
N VAL A 263 6.19 -17.68 -4.88
CA VAL A 263 5.76 -16.42 -5.51
C VAL A 263 5.01 -15.56 -4.53
N PHE A 264 5.29 -14.25 -4.53
CA PHE A 264 4.58 -13.33 -3.65
C PHE A 264 3.14 -13.08 -4.06
N VAL A 265 2.26 -13.14 -3.07
CA VAL A 265 0.88 -12.71 -3.12
C VAL A 265 0.60 -11.72 -1.99
N GLY A 266 -0.28 -10.75 -2.24
CA GLY A 266 -0.68 -9.79 -1.22
C GLY A 266 -2.02 -9.13 -1.52
N GLY A 267 -2.71 -8.71 -0.49
CA GLY A 267 -4.08 -8.17 -0.54
C GLY A 267 -4.62 -8.07 0.88
N ASP A 268 -5.86 -7.68 1.12
CA ASP A 268 -6.91 -7.34 0.15
C ASP A 268 -7.42 -5.90 0.35
N ASP A 269 -7.92 -5.30 -0.74
CA ASP A 269 -8.56 -3.97 -0.83
C ASP A 269 -7.68 -2.75 -0.46
N PHE A 270 -7.53 -1.77 -1.36
CA PHE A 270 -6.69 -0.59 -1.11
C PHE A 270 -7.11 0.24 0.11
N LYS A 271 -6.20 0.56 1.01
CA LYS A 271 -6.47 1.43 2.17
C LYS A 271 -6.22 2.91 1.84
N SER A 272 -7.14 3.53 1.09
CA SER A 272 -7.02 4.91 0.57
C SER A 272 -7.41 6.01 1.57
N GLY A 273 -8.71 6.22 1.79
CA GLY A 273 -9.26 7.36 2.55
C GLY A 273 -9.85 6.98 3.91
N GLN A 274 -11.17 6.76 3.96
CA GLN A 274 -11.92 6.50 5.21
C GLN A 274 -11.29 5.43 6.09
N THR A 275 -11.02 4.24 5.54
CA THR A 275 -10.46 3.13 6.33
C THR A 275 -9.06 3.42 6.84
N LYS A 276 -8.26 4.21 6.10
CA LYS A 276 -6.92 4.63 6.53
C LYS A 276 -7.01 5.52 7.77
N ILE A 277 -7.91 6.50 7.76
CA ILE A 277 -8.16 7.36 8.93
C ILE A 277 -8.78 6.55 10.08
N LYS A 278 -9.70 5.63 9.81
CA LYS A 278 -10.27 4.75 10.83
C LYS A 278 -9.20 3.95 11.58
N SER A 279 -8.24 3.38 10.86
CA SER A 279 -7.11 2.65 11.46
C SER A 279 -6.16 3.53 12.29
N VAL A 280 -6.18 4.86 12.08
CA VAL A 280 -5.46 5.84 12.90
C VAL A 280 -6.28 6.21 14.13
N LEU A 281 -7.56 6.54 13.95
CA LEU A 281 -8.42 7.03 15.03
C LEU A 281 -8.69 5.95 16.07
N VAL A 282 -8.97 4.71 15.67
CA VAL A 282 -9.24 3.63 16.63
C VAL A 282 -7.97 3.28 17.41
N ASP A 283 -6.82 3.25 16.74
CA ASP A 283 -5.51 3.06 17.38
C ASP A 283 -5.24 4.16 18.42
N PHE A 284 -5.45 5.42 18.06
CA PHE A 284 -5.34 6.57 18.95
C PHE A 284 -6.29 6.49 20.17
N LEU A 285 -7.59 6.27 19.93
CA LEU A 285 -8.61 6.27 21.00
C LEU A 285 -8.33 5.16 22.02
N VAL A 286 -8.13 3.93 21.56
CA VAL A 286 -7.85 2.78 22.43
C VAL A 286 -6.53 2.95 23.18
N SER A 287 -5.48 3.44 22.50
CA SER A 287 -4.18 3.70 23.14
C SER A 287 -4.23 4.81 24.18
N ALA A 288 -5.16 5.77 24.02
CA ALA A 288 -5.42 6.84 24.99
C ALA A 288 -6.31 6.39 26.16
N GLY A 289 -6.74 5.13 26.21
CA GLY A 289 -7.66 4.63 27.24
C GLY A 289 -9.10 5.09 27.07
N ILE A 290 -9.48 5.52 25.86
CA ILE A 290 -10.86 5.88 25.49
C ILE A 290 -11.49 4.65 24.84
N LYS A 291 -12.73 4.31 25.20
CA LYS A 291 -13.41 3.11 24.71
C LYS A 291 -14.40 3.45 23.60
N PRO A 292 -14.06 3.30 22.31
CA PRO A 292 -15.05 3.32 21.25
C PRO A 292 -16.21 2.35 21.55
N ALA A 293 -17.42 2.88 21.60
CA ALA A 293 -18.65 2.12 21.84
C ALA A 293 -19.47 1.97 20.55
N ALA A 294 -19.43 2.97 19.67
CA ALA A 294 -20.07 2.90 18.35
C ALA A 294 -19.21 3.58 17.27
N ILE A 295 -19.13 2.95 16.11
CA ILE A 295 -18.45 3.43 14.91
C ILE A 295 -19.43 3.31 13.74
N VAL A 296 -19.85 4.44 13.17
CA VAL A 296 -20.77 4.45 12.04
C VAL A 296 -20.10 5.11 10.84
N SER A 297 -19.96 4.38 9.74
CA SER A 297 -19.19 4.79 8.56
C SER A 297 -20.05 4.82 7.29
N TYR A 298 -20.56 6.00 6.93
CA TYR A 298 -21.29 6.24 5.69
C TYR A 298 -20.35 6.65 4.56
N ASN A 299 -20.68 6.22 3.34
CA ASN A 299 -19.94 6.56 2.14
C ASN A 299 -20.90 6.75 0.96
N HIS A 300 -20.65 7.73 0.10
CA HIS A 300 -21.24 7.76 -1.22
C HIS A 300 -20.27 8.25 -2.30
N LEU A 301 -20.40 7.69 -3.50
CA LEU A 301 -19.55 7.95 -4.67
C LEU A 301 -20.33 7.69 -5.96
N GLY A 302 -19.92 8.36 -7.04
CA GLY A 302 -20.61 8.36 -8.34
C GLY A 302 -19.82 7.76 -9.50
N ASN A 303 -18.61 7.25 -9.23
CA ASN A 303 -17.78 6.57 -10.22
C ASN A 303 -18.24 5.11 -10.47
N ASN A 304 -17.55 4.40 -11.36
CA ASN A 304 -17.91 3.03 -11.69
C ASN A 304 -17.73 2.04 -10.52
N ASP A 305 -16.85 2.34 -9.56
CA ASP A 305 -16.74 1.55 -8.33
C ASP A 305 -18.05 1.62 -7.54
N GLY A 306 -18.55 2.84 -7.28
CA GLY A 306 -19.86 3.02 -6.65
C GLY A 306 -21.01 2.35 -7.41
N LYS A 307 -21.00 2.43 -8.75
CA LYS A 307 -22.01 1.77 -9.60
C LYS A 307 -21.96 0.25 -9.45
N ASN A 308 -20.77 -0.36 -9.38
CA ASN A 308 -20.62 -1.80 -9.17
C ASN A 308 -21.03 -2.21 -7.75
N LEU A 309 -20.62 -1.44 -6.74
CA LEU A 309 -20.94 -1.66 -5.33
C LEU A 309 -22.41 -1.38 -4.98
N SER A 310 -23.24 -0.90 -5.92
CA SER A 310 -24.68 -0.79 -5.70
C SER A 310 -25.38 -2.16 -5.62
N ALA A 311 -24.72 -3.22 -6.10
CA ALA A 311 -25.21 -4.59 -6.03
C ALA A 311 -24.86 -5.23 -4.67
N PRO A 312 -25.81 -5.90 -3.97
CA PRO A 312 -25.59 -6.40 -2.62
C PRO A 312 -24.41 -7.37 -2.44
N GLN A 313 -24.17 -8.27 -3.40
CA GLN A 313 -23.10 -9.26 -3.30
C GLN A 313 -21.70 -8.62 -3.38
N GLN A 314 -21.52 -7.63 -4.25
CA GLN A 314 -20.28 -6.87 -4.37
C GLN A 314 -20.10 -5.91 -3.17
N PHE A 315 -21.19 -5.31 -2.68
CA PHE A 315 -21.17 -4.53 -1.44
C PHE A 315 -20.71 -5.36 -0.24
N ARG A 316 -21.20 -6.61 -0.10
CA ARG A 316 -20.86 -7.49 1.01
C ARG A 316 -19.36 -7.73 1.15
N SER A 317 -18.65 -7.90 0.04
CA SER A 317 -17.18 -8.02 0.03
C SER A 317 -16.51 -6.77 0.63
N LYS A 318 -16.97 -5.58 0.21
CA LYS A 318 -16.47 -4.30 0.71
C LYS A 318 -16.83 -4.06 2.17
N GLU A 319 -18.01 -4.48 2.60
CA GLU A 319 -18.49 -4.39 3.97
C GLU A 319 -17.57 -5.17 4.93
N ILE A 320 -17.29 -6.43 4.62
CA ILE A 320 -16.42 -7.29 5.45
C ILE A 320 -15.03 -6.66 5.64
N SER A 321 -14.38 -6.26 4.54
CA SER A 321 -13.03 -5.66 4.60
C SER A 321 -12.96 -4.33 5.37
N LYS A 322 -14.08 -3.57 5.42
CA LYS A 322 -14.16 -2.29 6.14
C LYS A 322 -14.52 -2.45 7.62
N SER A 323 -15.18 -3.54 7.99
CA SER A 323 -15.59 -3.80 9.37
C SER A 323 -14.45 -4.40 10.21
N ASN A 324 -13.68 -5.32 9.66
CA ASN A 324 -12.66 -6.06 10.42
C ASN A 324 -11.43 -5.23 10.86
N VAL A 325 -11.29 -4.00 10.36
CA VAL A 325 -10.10 -3.15 10.60
C VAL A 325 -9.94 -2.70 12.06
N VAL A 326 -10.96 -2.88 12.90
CA VAL A 326 -10.96 -2.46 14.31
C VAL A 326 -10.73 -3.61 15.28
N ASP A 327 -10.80 -4.86 14.80
CA ASP A 327 -10.87 -6.05 15.65
C ASP A 327 -9.61 -6.25 16.51
N ASP A 328 -8.41 -6.08 15.93
CA ASP A 328 -7.14 -6.26 16.63
C ASP A 328 -6.91 -5.19 17.70
N MET A 329 -7.35 -3.95 17.45
CA MET A 329 -7.26 -2.88 18.44
C MET A 329 -8.20 -3.10 19.62
N VAL A 330 -9.45 -3.53 19.36
CA VAL A 330 -10.40 -3.89 20.42
C VAL A 330 -9.83 -5.03 21.29
N GLN A 331 -9.28 -6.07 20.66
CA GLN A 331 -8.67 -7.21 21.36
C GLN A 331 -7.40 -6.84 22.14
N SER A 332 -6.70 -5.77 21.75
CA SER A 332 -5.46 -5.35 22.40
C SER A 332 -5.63 -4.80 23.82
N ASN A 333 -6.86 -4.40 24.20
CA ASN A 333 -7.10 -3.71 25.47
C ASN A 333 -8.25 -4.35 26.28
N PRO A 334 -7.95 -5.38 27.09
CA PRO A 334 -8.94 -6.08 27.91
C PRO A 334 -9.46 -5.24 29.10
N LEU A 335 -8.89 -4.06 29.36
CA LEU A 335 -9.40 -3.13 30.38
C LEU A 335 -10.61 -2.35 29.87
N LEU A 336 -10.66 -2.06 28.56
CA LEU A 336 -11.78 -1.36 27.93
C LEU A 336 -12.85 -2.32 27.44
N TYR A 337 -12.46 -3.50 26.94
CA TYR A 337 -13.36 -4.48 26.34
C TYR A 337 -13.28 -5.82 27.07
N GLY A 338 -14.43 -6.32 27.53
CA GLY A 338 -14.56 -7.66 28.04
C GLY A 338 -14.40 -8.74 26.96
N PRO A 339 -14.30 -10.03 27.34
CA PRO A 339 -14.17 -11.13 26.38
C PRO A 339 -15.33 -11.15 25.37
N GLY A 340 -15.00 -10.98 24.09
CA GLY A 340 -15.97 -10.97 22.98
C GLY A 340 -16.75 -9.66 22.82
N GLU A 341 -16.52 -8.67 23.68
CA GLU A 341 -17.12 -7.34 23.55
C GLU A 341 -16.55 -6.61 22.32
N LYS A 342 -17.42 -5.94 21.56
CA LYS A 342 -17.06 -5.14 20.39
C LYS A 342 -17.92 -3.87 20.37
N PRO A 343 -17.42 -2.76 19.80
CA PRO A 343 -18.27 -1.62 19.50
C PRO A 343 -19.34 -1.98 18.47
N ASP A 344 -20.46 -1.28 18.52
CA ASP A 344 -21.39 -1.26 17.39
C ASP A 344 -20.66 -0.74 16.16
N HIS A 345 -20.71 -1.49 15.04
CA HIS A 345 -20.00 -1.10 13.82
C HIS A 345 -20.90 -1.23 12.59
N CYS A 346 -21.22 -0.09 11.97
CA CYS A 346 -22.03 -0.03 10.77
C CYS A 346 -21.25 0.58 9.61
N VAL A 347 -21.30 -0.06 8.44
CA VAL A 347 -20.68 0.43 7.20
C VAL A 347 -21.75 0.55 6.12
N VAL A 348 -21.82 1.72 5.47
CA VAL A 348 -22.76 1.98 4.39
C VAL A 348 -22.03 2.54 3.18
N ILE A 349 -22.39 2.07 1.99
CA ILE A 349 -21.95 2.61 0.70
C ILE A 349 -23.16 2.83 -0.19
N LYS A 350 -23.29 4.02 -0.78
CA LYS A 350 -24.36 4.36 -1.72
C LYS A 350 -23.79 4.90 -3.02
N TYR A 351 -24.42 4.52 -4.14
CA TYR A 351 -24.12 5.09 -5.44
C TYR A 351 -24.87 6.40 -5.62
N VAL A 352 -24.12 7.50 -5.78
CA VAL A 352 -24.65 8.84 -6.00
C VAL A 352 -23.91 9.44 -7.20
N PRO A 353 -24.45 9.33 -8.43
CA PRO A 353 -23.74 9.67 -9.66
C PRO A 353 -23.12 11.08 -9.68
N TYR A 354 -23.78 12.05 -9.05
CA TYR A 354 -23.42 13.46 -9.10
C TYR A 354 -22.00 13.76 -8.59
N VAL A 355 -21.53 13.04 -7.56
CA VAL A 355 -20.22 13.31 -6.96
C VAL A 355 -19.05 12.70 -7.75
N GLY A 356 -19.31 11.88 -8.77
CA GLY A 356 -18.27 11.26 -9.58
C GLY A 356 -17.24 10.49 -8.74
N ASP A 357 -15.95 10.74 -9.01
CA ASP A 357 -14.82 10.15 -8.26
C ASP A 357 -14.60 10.77 -6.87
N SER A 358 -15.22 11.92 -6.60
CA SER A 358 -15.13 12.69 -5.34
C SER A 358 -16.00 12.07 -4.25
N LYS A 359 -15.61 10.87 -3.83
CA LYS A 359 -16.26 10.10 -2.77
C LYS A 359 -16.36 10.94 -1.49
N ARG A 360 -17.52 10.89 -0.85
CA ARG A 360 -17.74 11.46 0.49
C ARG A 360 -17.78 10.36 1.54
N ALA A 361 -17.01 10.53 2.59
CA ALA A 361 -17.03 9.70 3.79
C ALA A 361 -17.53 10.53 4.97
N MET A 362 -18.47 9.97 5.71
CA MET A 362 -19.02 10.55 6.93
C MET A 362 -18.94 9.50 8.01
N ASP A 363 -18.16 9.76 9.05
CA ASP A 363 -17.91 8.82 10.13
C ASP A 363 -18.30 9.47 11.46
N GLU A 364 -18.94 8.70 12.32
CA GLU A 364 -19.18 9.06 13.71
C GLU A 364 -18.54 8.02 14.63
N TYR A 365 -17.71 8.48 15.57
CA TYR A 365 -17.11 7.67 16.61
C TYR A 365 -17.66 8.15 17.95
N THR A 366 -18.48 7.32 18.60
CA THR A 366 -18.97 7.58 19.96
C THR A 366 -18.24 6.65 20.92
N SER A 367 -17.65 7.23 21.96
CA SER A 367 -16.80 6.54 22.91
C SER A 367 -17.23 6.80 24.35
N GLU A 368 -17.06 5.81 25.22
CA GLU A 368 -17.17 5.95 26.67
C GLU A 368 -15.86 6.51 27.24
N ILE A 369 -15.98 7.44 28.18
CA ILE A 369 -14.87 8.05 28.93
C ILE A 369 -15.17 7.99 30.45
N MET A 370 -14.27 8.54 31.27
CA MET A 370 -14.36 8.46 32.73
C MET A 370 -15.74 8.85 33.28
N MET A 371 -16.16 8.19 34.36
CA MET A 371 -17.36 8.50 35.14
C MET A 371 -18.68 8.50 34.35
N GLY A 372 -18.78 7.68 33.30
CA GLY A 372 -19.97 7.56 32.46
C GLY A 372 -20.16 8.69 31.44
N GLY A 373 -19.13 9.52 31.25
CA GLY A 373 -19.13 10.53 30.19
C GLY A 373 -19.00 9.90 28.80
N THR A 374 -19.32 10.68 27.77
CA THR A 374 -19.16 10.29 26.37
C THR A 374 -18.28 11.27 25.61
N ASN A 375 -17.58 10.76 24.60
CA ASN A 375 -16.88 11.56 23.60
C ASN A 375 -17.41 11.19 22.21
N THR A 376 -17.74 12.19 21.39
CA THR A 376 -18.22 11.97 20.03
C THR A 376 -17.35 12.74 19.04
N ILE A 377 -16.82 12.04 18.04
CA ILE A 377 -16.08 12.61 16.92
C ILE A 377 -16.90 12.39 15.64
N ALA A 378 -17.39 13.48 15.06
CA ALA A 378 -18.01 13.47 13.74
C ALA A 378 -17.00 13.96 12.68
N LEU A 379 -16.73 13.13 11.68
CA LEU A 379 -15.76 13.39 10.62
C LEU A 379 -16.46 13.41 9.27
N HIS A 380 -16.22 14.47 8.49
CA HIS A 380 -16.54 14.50 7.07
C HIS A 380 -15.25 14.57 6.25
N ASN A 381 -15.07 13.63 5.32
CA ASN A 381 -13.89 13.51 4.48
C ASN A 381 -14.29 13.47 3.01
N THR A 382 -13.77 14.41 2.22
CA THR A 382 -13.87 14.41 0.76
C THR A 382 -12.64 13.71 0.19
N CYS A 383 -12.85 12.56 -0.42
CA CYS A 383 -11.83 11.69 -0.96
C CYS A 383 -11.93 11.68 -2.49
N GLU A 384 -10.97 12.29 -3.18
CA GLU A 384 -10.78 12.01 -4.61
C GLU A 384 -10.18 10.60 -4.72
N ASP A 385 -11.05 9.60 -4.89
CA ASP A 385 -10.73 8.20 -4.54
C ASP A 385 -9.58 7.66 -5.40
N SER A 386 -9.58 7.97 -6.69
CA SER A 386 -8.53 7.54 -7.62
C SER A 386 -7.20 8.24 -7.38
N LEU A 387 -7.22 9.51 -6.94
CA LEU A 387 -6.00 10.25 -6.57
C LEU A 387 -5.40 9.74 -5.25
N LEU A 388 -6.21 9.17 -4.36
CA LEU A 388 -5.74 8.49 -3.14
C LEU A 388 -5.30 7.03 -3.42
N ALA A 389 -5.95 6.33 -4.34
CA ALA A 389 -5.64 4.93 -4.67
C ALA A 389 -4.42 4.78 -5.59
N SER A 390 -4.22 5.68 -6.55
CA SER A 390 -3.12 5.56 -7.52
C SER A 390 -1.71 5.56 -6.88
N PRO A 391 -1.40 6.40 -5.88
CA PRO A 391 -0.13 6.33 -5.17
C PRO A 391 0.04 5.02 -4.37
N ILE A 392 -1.04 4.45 -3.86
CA ILE A 392 -1.03 3.15 -3.16
C ILE A 392 -0.69 2.02 -4.14
N ILE A 393 -1.22 2.05 -5.36
CA ILE A 393 -0.86 1.10 -6.42
C ILE A 393 0.65 1.16 -6.69
N LEU A 394 1.22 2.37 -6.78
CA LEU A 394 2.67 2.54 -6.96
C LEU A 394 3.44 1.96 -5.77
N ASP A 395 3.07 2.31 -4.55
CA ASP A 395 3.75 1.82 -3.34
C ASP A 395 3.69 0.28 -3.22
N LEU A 396 2.56 -0.33 -3.58
CA LEU A 396 2.40 -1.79 -3.58
C LEU A 396 3.38 -2.45 -4.55
N VAL A 397 3.43 -1.96 -5.79
CA VAL A 397 4.34 -2.49 -6.83
C VAL A 397 5.80 -2.30 -6.42
N LEU A 398 6.17 -1.11 -5.94
CA LEU A 398 7.54 -0.79 -5.55
C LEU A 398 8.00 -1.60 -4.34
N LEU A 399 7.15 -1.72 -3.31
CA LEU A 399 7.48 -2.48 -2.11
C LEU A 399 7.56 -3.97 -2.40
N THR A 400 6.66 -4.52 -3.22
CA THR A 400 6.75 -5.92 -3.67
C THR A 400 8.03 -6.18 -4.45
N GLU A 401 8.42 -5.28 -5.37
CA GLU A 401 9.67 -5.44 -6.11
C GLU A 401 10.90 -5.44 -5.18
N LEU A 402 10.93 -4.51 -4.22
CA LEU A 402 11.99 -4.41 -3.23
C LEU A 402 12.09 -5.69 -2.40
N CYS A 403 10.96 -6.22 -1.93
CA CYS A 403 10.90 -7.47 -1.18
C CYS A 403 11.43 -8.67 -1.99
N GLN A 404 11.23 -8.69 -3.31
CA GLN A 404 11.80 -9.73 -4.19
C GLN A 404 13.33 -9.69 -4.29
N ARG A 405 13.99 -8.63 -3.79
CA ARG A 405 15.46 -8.52 -3.72
C ARG A 405 16.02 -8.75 -2.32
N ILE A 406 15.17 -8.85 -1.31
CA ILE A 406 15.58 -9.03 0.08
C ILE A 406 15.58 -10.52 0.40
N SER A 407 16.72 -10.99 0.89
CA SER A 407 16.88 -12.33 1.45
C SER A 407 17.58 -12.21 2.79
N PHE A 408 17.17 -13.02 3.76
CA PHE A 408 17.71 -13.03 5.11
C PHE A 408 17.97 -14.44 5.61
N CYS A 409 18.81 -14.58 6.62
CA CYS A 409 19.00 -15.82 7.38
C CYS A 409 19.07 -15.51 8.88
N THR A 410 19.02 -16.56 9.71
CA THR A 410 19.18 -16.45 11.16
C THR A 410 20.44 -17.21 11.58
N GLU A 411 20.95 -16.98 12.80
CA GLU A 411 22.09 -17.76 13.31
C GLU A 411 21.78 -19.27 13.36
N SER A 412 20.53 -19.63 13.68
CA SER A 412 20.09 -21.03 13.72
C SER A 412 19.85 -21.64 12.34
N GLU A 413 19.60 -20.81 11.32
CA GLU A 413 19.35 -21.24 9.94
C GLU A 413 20.13 -20.33 8.99
N PRO A 414 21.41 -20.65 8.70
CA PRO A 414 22.32 -19.75 7.98
C PRO A 414 22.05 -19.69 6.48
N THR A 415 21.12 -20.50 5.97
CA THR A 415 20.70 -20.47 4.57
C THR A 415 19.83 -19.25 4.33
N PHE A 416 20.19 -18.44 3.32
CA PHE A 416 19.37 -17.30 2.92
C PHE A 416 18.00 -17.77 2.42
N GLN A 417 16.96 -17.21 3.01
CA GLN A 417 15.57 -17.34 2.60
C GLN A 417 14.99 -15.98 2.22
N THR A 418 13.89 -15.99 1.49
CA THR A 418 13.10 -14.79 1.20
C THR A 418 11.99 -14.61 2.22
N PHE A 419 11.21 -13.54 2.11
CA PHE A 419 9.92 -13.45 2.81
C PHE A 419 9.01 -14.64 2.46
N HIS A 420 8.04 -14.90 3.34
CA HIS A 420 6.95 -15.83 3.06
C HIS A 420 6.14 -15.38 1.83
N SER A 421 5.58 -16.32 1.05
CA SER A 421 4.81 -16.02 -0.16
C SER A 421 3.65 -15.05 0.08
N VAL A 422 2.99 -15.13 1.22
CA VAL A 422 2.03 -14.10 1.67
C VAL A 422 2.81 -12.89 2.25
N LEU A 423 2.89 -11.81 1.47
CA LEU A 423 3.71 -10.64 1.79
C LEU A 423 2.96 -9.64 2.68
N SER A 424 2.84 -9.95 3.97
CA SER A 424 2.13 -9.12 4.96
C SER A 424 2.76 -7.74 5.19
N LEU A 425 3.98 -7.48 4.70
CA LEU A 425 4.59 -6.15 4.73
C LEU A 425 3.77 -5.11 3.96
N LEU A 426 2.94 -5.56 3.01
CA LEU A 426 2.03 -4.70 2.24
C LEU A 426 0.82 -4.20 3.04
N SER A 427 0.60 -4.68 4.28
CA SER A 427 -0.62 -4.40 5.08
C SER A 427 -0.88 -2.91 5.31
N TYR A 428 0.16 -2.07 5.31
CA TYR A 428 0.03 -0.61 5.39
C TYR A 428 -0.88 -0.03 4.29
N LEU A 429 -0.88 -0.68 3.12
CA LEU A 429 -1.54 -0.24 1.89
C LEU A 429 -2.90 -0.91 1.66
N LEU A 430 -3.28 -1.87 2.53
CA LEU A 430 -4.41 -2.77 2.35
C LEU A 430 -5.36 -2.74 3.57
N LYS A 431 -6.65 -2.95 3.34
CA LYS A 431 -7.69 -2.85 4.37
C LYS A 431 -7.86 -4.15 5.15
N ALA A 432 -7.86 -5.28 4.45
CA ALA A 432 -8.04 -6.61 5.01
C ALA A 432 -6.77 -7.42 4.71
N PRO A 433 -5.67 -7.20 5.44
CA PRO A 433 -4.39 -7.77 5.09
C PRO A 433 -4.41 -9.31 5.16
N LEU A 434 -4.01 -9.94 4.06
CA LEU A 434 -3.68 -11.36 4.01
C LEU A 434 -2.37 -11.58 4.77
N VAL A 435 -2.39 -12.54 5.69
CA VAL A 435 -1.24 -12.89 6.53
C VAL A 435 -0.90 -14.37 6.41
N PRO A 436 0.36 -14.78 6.66
CA PRO A 436 0.72 -16.19 6.73
C PRO A 436 -0.18 -16.95 7.70
N GLN A 437 -0.46 -18.23 7.41
CA GLN A 437 -1.34 -19.04 8.25
C GLN A 437 -0.83 -19.08 9.70
N GLY A 438 -1.72 -18.77 10.65
CA GLY A 438 -1.41 -18.71 12.08
C GLY A 438 -0.79 -17.39 12.56
N ALA A 439 -0.42 -16.47 11.66
CA ALA A 439 0.04 -15.14 12.04
C ALA A 439 -1.13 -14.21 12.42
N PRO A 440 -0.96 -13.29 13.38
CA PRO A 440 -1.98 -12.33 13.73
C PRO A 440 -2.15 -11.27 12.64
N VAL A 441 -3.39 -10.84 12.43
CA VAL A 441 -3.70 -9.65 11.62
C VAL A 441 -3.44 -8.41 12.48
N VAL A 442 -2.72 -7.44 11.92
CA VAL A 442 -2.48 -6.12 12.53
C VAL A 442 -3.02 -5.08 11.58
N ASN A 443 -3.99 -4.27 12.01
CA ASN A 443 -4.59 -3.19 11.22
C ASN A 443 -4.12 -1.79 11.65
N SER A 444 -3.55 -1.65 12.85
CA SER A 444 -3.00 -0.39 13.35
C SER A 444 -2.05 0.26 12.35
N PHE A 445 -2.39 1.48 11.94
CA PHE A 445 -1.69 2.21 10.88
C PHE A 445 -0.21 2.45 11.20
N PHE A 446 0.08 2.92 12.42
CA PHE A 446 1.44 3.25 12.84
C PHE A 446 2.30 1.99 13.01
N ARG A 447 1.73 0.90 13.52
CA ARG A 447 2.44 -0.38 13.65
C ARG A 447 2.83 -0.96 12.29
N GLN A 448 1.93 -0.89 11.32
CA GLN A 448 2.22 -1.33 9.95
C GLN A 448 3.31 -0.47 9.29
N ARG A 449 3.26 0.85 9.48
CA ARG A 449 4.31 1.76 8.98
C ARG A 449 5.66 1.46 9.63
N ALA A 450 5.69 1.33 10.96
CA ALA A 450 6.90 1.02 11.71
C ALA A 450 7.50 -0.33 11.29
N CYS A 451 6.67 -1.32 10.94
CA CYS A 451 7.16 -2.59 10.39
C CYS A 451 7.97 -2.39 9.11
N ILE A 452 7.44 -1.63 8.14
CA ILE A 452 8.16 -1.31 6.89
C ILE A 452 9.45 -0.56 7.21
N GLU A 453 9.38 0.50 8.02
CA GLU A 453 10.56 1.30 8.39
C GLU A 453 11.65 0.45 9.05
N ASN A 454 11.28 -0.40 10.02
CA ASN A 454 12.23 -1.22 10.75
C ASN A 454 12.86 -2.32 9.88
N VAL A 455 12.12 -2.90 8.93
CA VAL A 455 12.70 -3.84 7.95
C VAL A 455 13.74 -3.13 7.08
N LEU A 456 13.44 -1.92 6.58
CA LEU A 456 14.40 -1.18 5.75
C LEU A 456 15.61 -0.70 6.56
N ARG A 457 15.40 -0.28 7.82
CA ARG A 457 16.48 0.08 8.75
C ARG A 457 17.40 -1.11 9.05
N ALA A 458 16.83 -2.30 9.24
CA ALA A 458 17.62 -3.52 9.44
C ALA A 458 18.52 -3.80 8.23
N CYS A 459 18.06 -3.53 7.00
CA CYS A 459 18.90 -3.62 5.78
C CYS A 459 20.09 -2.67 5.77
N LEU A 460 20.04 -1.58 6.55
CA LEU A 460 21.13 -0.62 6.73
C LEU A 460 21.99 -0.89 7.98
N GLY A 461 21.72 -1.98 8.71
CA GLY A 461 22.36 -2.25 10.00
C GLY A 461 21.94 -1.26 11.11
N LEU A 462 20.81 -0.58 10.93
CA LEU A 462 20.27 0.35 11.92
C LEU A 462 19.27 -0.37 12.84
N PRO A 463 19.28 -0.10 14.16
CA PRO A 463 18.31 -0.67 15.07
C PRO A 463 16.91 -0.07 14.85
N PRO A 464 15.84 -0.76 15.30
CA PRO A 464 14.49 -0.20 15.33
C PRO A 464 14.44 1.13 16.11
N GLN A 465 13.54 2.04 15.71
CA GLN A 465 13.33 3.29 16.44
C GLN A 465 12.54 3.04 17.72
N GLY A 466 13.13 3.36 18.88
CA GLY A 466 12.52 3.18 20.20
C GLY A 466 11.91 4.44 20.81
N HIS A 467 12.16 5.63 20.22
CA HIS A 467 11.66 6.94 20.69
C HIS A 467 11.92 7.29 22.17
N MET A 468 12.84 6.57 22.83
CA MET A 468 13.07 6.78 24.27
C MET A 468 13.77 8.11 24.56
N GLN A 469 14.69 8.56 23.69
CA GLN A 469 15.47 9.79 23.83
C GLN A 469 16.08 9.95 25.24
N LEU A 470 16.61 8.86 25.80
CA LEU A 470 17.12 8.84 27.19
C LEU A 470 18.32 9.78 27.36
N GLU A 471 19.10 9.98 26.32
CA GLU A 471 20.19 10.95 26.23
C GLU A 471 19.76 12.36 26.65
N HIS A 472 18.49 12.73 26.43
CA HIS A 472 17.91 14.02 26.82
C HIS A 472 17.14 13.97 28.16
N LYS A 473 16.90 12.77 28.70
CA LYS A 473 16.12 12.54 29.94
C LYS A 473 16.99 12.15 31.14
N MET A 474 18.28 11.93 30.91
CA MET A 474 19.23 11.60 31.97
C MET A 474 19.71 12.85 32.71
N GLN A 475 19.65 12.82 34.03
CA GLN A 475 20.12 13.92 34.89
C GLN A 475 21.64 14.13 34.81
N ARG A 476 22.40 13.04 34.64
CA ARG A 476 23.82 13.10 34.32
C ARG A 476 23.92 13.02 32.80
N GLY A 477 24.16 14.15 32.14
CA GLY A 477 24.33 14.20 30.69
C GLY A 477 25.36 13.14 30.25
N GLY A 478 24.94 12.23 29.39
CA GLY A 478 25.81 11.19 28.84
C GLY A 478 26.86 11.83 27.93
N LEU A 479 28.06 11.99 28.48
CA LEU A 479 29.34 12.27 27.83
C LEU A 479 29.54 13.70 27.26
N THR A 480 30.23 14.48 28.08
CA THR A 480 31.36 15.33 27.67
C THR A 480 32.04 14.86 26.38
N SER A 481 32.24 15.81 25.48
CA SER A 481 33.22 15.78 24.40
C SER A 481 34.47 14.94 24.71
N SER A 482 34.58 13.77 24.10
CA SER A 482 35.87 13.16 23.78
C SER A 482 36.09 13.26 22.28
N VAL A 483 36.20 14.51 21.80
CA VAL A 483 37.01 14.77 20.61
C VAL A 483 38.46 14.63 21.07
N GLY A 484 39.02 13.42 20.96
CA GLY A 484 40.40 13.15 21.36
C GLY A 484 40.76 11.68 21.25
N GLN A 485 41.62 11.37 20.27
CA GLN A 485 42.25 10.08 19.98
C GLN A 485 41.43 9.05 19.20
N ILE A 486 41.14 9.39 17.94
CA ILE A 486 41.32 8.37 16.89
C ILE A 486 42.84 8.21 16.72
N CYS A 487 43.33 7.03 17.06
CA CYS A 487 44.69 6.59 16.79
C CYS A 487 44.94 6.67 15.27
N VAL A 488 45.71 7.66 14.83
CA VAL A 488 46.25 7.71 13.47
C VAL A 488 47.37 6.69 13.40
N THR A 489 47.03 5.45 13.05
CA THR A 489 48.02 4.56 12.44
C THR A 489 48.23 5.03 11.00
N ALA A 490 49.47 5.45 10.75
CA ALA A 490 49.90 6.03 9.49
C ALA A 490 49.49 5.17 8.28
N THR A 491 48.67 5.74 7.41
CA THR A 491 48.55 5.32 6.02
C THR A 491 48.71 6.54 5.12
N THR A 492 49.51 6.33 4.08
CA THR A 492 50.07 7.27 3.13
C THR A 492 49.04 8.12 2.37
N PRO A 493 49.38 9.36 1.98
CA PRO A 493 48.42 10.25 1.34
C PRO A 493 48.18 9.85 -0.12
N LYS A 494 46.92 9.64 -0.48
CA LYS A 494 46.46 9.77 -1.88
C LYS A 494 45.49 10.93 -1.99
N SER A 495 45.89 11.88 -2.84
CA SER A 495 45.15 13.06 -3.26
C SER A 495 43.78 12.70 -3.85
N ALA A 496 42.72 13.43 -3.45
CA ALA A 496 41.50 13.54 -4.25
C ALA A 496 40.84 14.91 -4.02
N GLY A 497 40.43 15.51 -5.13
CA GLY A 497 40.06 16.90 -5.32
C GLY A 497 38.86 17.38 -4.50
N VAL A 498 38.94 18.68 -4.19
CA VAL A 498 37.87 19.53 -3.69
C VAL A 498 36.79 19.67 -4.77
N LEU A 499 35.54 19.32 -4.45
CA LEU A 499 34.36 19.84 -5.14
C LEU A 499 33.49 20.55 -4.11
N LYS A 500 33.58 21.89 -4.11
CA LYS A 500 32.67 22.79 -3.42
C LYS A 500 31.45 23.00 -4.31
N ASN A 501 30.25 22.70 -3.81
CA ASN A 501 29.02 23.32 -4.28
C ASN A 501 28.33 23.96 -3.07
N GLY A 502 28.38 25.29 -3.05
CA GLY A 502 27.80 26.11 -1.99
C GLY A 502 26.30 26.30 -2.19
N TYR A 503 25.58 26.21 -1.09
CA TYR A 503 24.31 26.89 -0.90
C TYR A 503 24.34 27.56 0.48
N HIS A 504 24.44 28.88 0.46
CA HIS A 504 24.24 29.73 1.64
C HIS A 504 22.76 29.70 2.02
N VAL A 505 22.45 29.33 3.26
CA VAL A 505 21.16 29.57 3.91
C VAL A 505 21.26 30.90 4.67
N PRO A 506 20.30 31.85 4.52
CA PRO A 506 20.29 33.05 5.33
C PRO A 506 19.73 32.75 6.74
N VAL A 507 20.48 33.21 7.74
CA VAL A 507 20.14 33.17 9.17
C VAL A 507 18.92 34.08 9.40
N LEU A 508 17.82 33.51 9.88
CA LEU A 508 16.71 34.26 10.47
C LEU A 508 17.04 34.55 11.94
N ASN A 509 17.22 35.84 12.25
CA ASN A 509 17.44 36.31 13.61
C ASN A 509 16.21 36.09 14.48
N GLY A 510 16.41 35.34 15.56
CA GLY A 510 15.51 35.29 16.70
C GLY A 510 15.50 36.63 17.44
N VAL A 511 14.30 37.08 17.75
CA VAL A 511 14.02 38.23 18.62
C VAL A 511 14.49 37.89 20.03
N GLN A 512 15.49 38.63 20.54
CA GLN A 512 15.76 38.72 21.97
C GLN A 512 15.29 40.08 22.49
N HIS A 513 14.43 40.00 23.50
CA HIS A 513 14.03 41.08 24.38
C HIS A 513 15.22 41.87 24.92
N ASN A 514 15.10 43.19 24.88
CA ASN A 514 15.61 44.07 25.93
C ASN A 514 14.57 45.17 26.16
N GLY A 515 14.04 45.23 27.38
CA GLY A 515 13.18 46.31 27.82
C GLY A 515 14.01 47.54 28.20
N PHE A 516 13.44 48.72 27.95
CA PHE A 516 13.63 49.94 28.75
C PHE A 516 12.43 50.88 28.55
N GLU A 517 11.69 51.06 29.65
CA GLU A 517 11.00 52.25 30.18
C GLU A 517 10.49 53.41 29.29
N THR A 518 9.18 53.67 29.47
CA THR A 518 8.45 54.95 29.64
C THR A 518 8.84 56.20 28.83
N HIS A 519 7.90 56.73 28.04
CA HIS A 519 7.14 57.94 28.34
C HIS A 519 6.23 58.38 27.16
N ARG A 520 5.02 58.82 27.55
CA ARG A 520 3.94 59.52 26.81
C ARG A 520 2.94 58.68 26.03
#